data_AF-A0A218ZKV7-F1
#
_entry.id   AF-A0A218ZKV7-F1
#
_cell.length_a   1.000
_cell.length_b   1.000
_cell.length_c   1.000
_cell.angle_alpha   90.00
_cell.angle_beta   90.00
_cell.angle_gamma   90.00
#
_symmetry.space_group_name_H-M   'P 1'
#
loop_
_entity.id
_entity.type
_entity.pdbx_description
1 polymer ?
#
loop_
_entity_poly.entity_id
_entity_poly.type
_entity_poly.pdbx_seq_one_letter_code
_entity_poly.pdbx_strand_id
1 'polypeptide(L)'
;MAKKHNGEITPDVAVERLINCFETANEEINKALGQEIPKKELRARVKLFVGDAFRKCNVDIKNPTKEGLKEAMGLCRINTKKMLGPMADPIIKKHYAEMSEIIEKLPDDGDKDD
;
A
#
# COMPACT_ATOMS: atom_id res chain seq x y z
N MET A 1 -11.83 13.83 23.41
CA MET A 1 -12.41 12.94 22.37
C MET A 1 -11.65 11.63 22.44
N ALA A 2 -12.33 10.51 22.71
CA ALA A 2 -11.67 9.22 22.87
C ALA A 2 -11.25 8.66 21.50
N LYS A 3 -9.94 8.66 21.19
CA LYS A 3 -9.42 7.82 20.11
C LYS A 3 -9.54 6.37 20.58
N LYS A 4 -10.51 5.62 20.04
CA LYS A 4 -10.60 4.17 20.26
C LYS A 4 -9.47 3.50 19.46
N HIS A 5 -8.31 3.30 20.08
CA HIS A 5 -7.25 2.43 19.55
C HIS A 5 -7.61 0.98 19.89
N ASN A 6 -8.47 0.36 19.08
CA ASN A 6 -8.84 -1.05 19.22
C ASN A 6 -8.22 -1.82 18.03
N GLY A 7 -7.01 -2.36 18.22
CA GLY A 7 -6.34 -3.21 17.22
C GLY A 7 -5.21 -2.54 16.46
N GLU A 8 -4.34 -1.83 17.17
CA GLU A 8 -3.08 -1.32 16.61
C GLU A 8 -2.21 -2.48 16.10
N ILE A 9 -1.55 -2.23 14.98
CA ILE A 9 -0.62 -3.19 14.37
C ILE A 9 0.78 -2.61 14.39
N THR A 10 1.77 -3.49 14.49
CA THR A 10 3.17 -3.11 14.44
C THR A 10 3.59 -2.68 13.02
N PRO A 11 4.61 -1.82 12.88
CA PRO A 11 5.25 -1.44 11.61
C PRO A 11 5.45 -2.57 10.59
N ASP A 12 6.04 -3.68 11.02
CA ASP A 12 6.33 -4.85 10.20
C ASP A 12 5.06 -5.53 9.68
N VAL A 13 4.05 -5.68 10.54
CA VAL A 13 2.74 -6.23 10.17
C VAL A 13 2.03 -5.30 9.17
N ALA A 14 2.11 -3.99 9.36
CA ALA A 14 1.52 -3.04 8.42
C ALA A 14 2.16 -3.15 7.03
N VAL A 15 3.48 -3.17 6.96
CA VAL A 15 4.21 -3.31 5.69
C VAL A 15 3.89 -4.63 5.01
N GLU A 16 3.91 -5.75 5.74
CA GLU A 16 3.59 -7.06 5.16
C GLU A 16 2.18 -7.08 4.57
N ARG A 17 1.18 -6.57 5.32
CA ARG A 17 -0.20 -6.51 4.86
C ARG A 17 -0.35 -5.58 3.65
N LEU A 18 0.32 -4.42 3.65
CA LEU A 18 0.33 -3.51 2.50
C LEU A 18 0.91 -4.19 1.26
N ILE A 19 2.05 -4.87 1.38
CA ILE A 19 2.66 -5.61 0.26
C ILE A 19 1.67 -6.66 -0.28
N ASN A 20 0.99 -7.41 0.58
CA ASN A 20 -0.01 -8.38 0.15
C ASN A 20 -1.21 -7.73 -0.58
N CYS A 21 -1.70 -6.57 -0.10
CA CYS A 21 -2.71 -5.80 -0.83
C CYS A 21 -2.19 -5.33 -2.19
N PHE A 22 -0.93 -4.88 -2.29
CA PHE A 22 -0.34 -4.50 -3.58
C PHE A 22 -0.17 -5.68 -4.54
N GLU A 23 0.18 -6.87 -4.03
CA GLU A 23 0.27 -8.10 -4.82
C GLU A 23 -1.10 -8.44 -5.43
N THR A 24 -2.15 -8.39 -4.61
CA THR A 24 -3.53 -8.70 -5.03
C THR A 24 -4.05 -7.65 -6.02
N ALA A 25 -3.79 -6.36 -5.77
CA ALA A 25 -4.15 -5.28 -6.69
C ALA A 25 -3.44 -5.43 -8.04
N ASN A 26 -2.15 -5.77 -8.04
CA ASN A 26 -1.40 -5.96 -9.28
C ASN A 26 -1.85 -7.19 -10.05
N GLU A 27 -2.33 -8.24 -9.39
CA GLU A 27 -2.95 -9.37 -10.08
C GLU A 27 -4.19 -8.93 -10.89
N GLU A 28 -5.06 -8.12 -10.28
CA GLU A 28 -6.25 -7.56 -10.94
C GLU A 28 -5.88 -6.58 -12.08
N ILE A 29 -4.86 -5.75 -11.87
CA ILE A 29 -4.34 -4.84 -12.90
C ILE A 29 -3.85 -5.63 -14.11
N ASN A 30 -3.03 -6.68 -13.91
CA ASN A 30 -2.49 -7.47 -15.00
C ASN A 30 -3.59 -8.22 -15.76
N LYS A 31 -4.59 -8.77 -15.04
CA LYS A 31 -5.80 -9.34 -15.66
C LYS A 31 -6.53 -8.31 -16.52
N ALA A 32 -6.70 -7.08 -16.04
CA ALA A 32 -7.34 -6.00 -16.80
C ALA A 32 -6.53 -5.59 -18.05
N LEU A 33 -5.21 -5.75 -18.02
CA LEU A 33 -4.32 -5.52 -19.16
C LEU A 33 -4.21 -6.73 -20.12
N GLY A 34 -4.87 -7.85 -19.82
CA GLY A 34 -4.73 -9.09 -20.59
C GLY A 34 -3.34 -9.72 -20.46
N GLN A 35 -2.62 -9.45 -19.36
CA GLN A 35 -1.28 -9.94 -19.10
C GLN A 35 -1.33 -11.15 -18.16
N GLU A 36 -0.84 -12.30 -18.62
CA GLU A 36 -0.59 -13.46 -17.77
C GLU A 36 0.85 -13.42 -17.26
N ILE A 37 1.00 -13.01 -16.00
CA ILE A 37 2.30 -12.98 -15.32
C ILE A 37 2.35 -14.09 -14.28
N PRO A 38 3.39 -14.96 -14.28
CA PRO A 38 3.58 -15.93 -13.22
C PRO A 38 3.61 -15.27 -11.84
N LYS A 39 2.91 -15.85 -10.85
CA LYS A 39 2.77 -15.27 -9.50
C LYS A 39 4.11 -14.86 -8.86
N LYS A 40 5.17 -15.65 -9.06
CA LYS A 40 6.51 -15.35 -8.55
C LYS A 40 7.08 -14.07 -9.16
N GLU A 41 6.88 -13.87 -10.46
CA GLU A 41 7.34 -12.68 -11.17
C GLU A 41 6.50 -11.46 -10.80
N LEU A 42 5.17 -11.62 -10.72
CA LEU A 42 4.27 -10.57 -10.25
C LEU A 42 4.71 -10.04 -8.89
N ARG A 43 4.98 -10.93 -7.94
CA ARG A 43 5.45 -10.61 -6.60
C ARG A 43 6.78 -9.85 -6.60
N ALA A 44 7.72 -10.25 -7.46
CA ALA A 44 8.99 -9.54 -7.60
C ALA A 44 8.80 -8.11 -8.12
N ARG A 45 7.96 -7.94 -9.16
CA ARG A 45 7.63 -6.63 -9.74
C ARG A 45 6.95 -5.71 -8.72
N VAL A 46 6.00 -6.25 -7.95
CA VAL A 46 5.29 -5.51 -6.90
C VAL A 46 6.25 -5.01 -5.83
N LYS A 47 7.16 -5.87 -5.34
CA LYS A 47 8.16 -5.46 -4.34
C LYS A 47 9.07 -4.35 -4.85
N LEU A 48 9.47 -4.41 -6.11
CA LEU A 48 10.25 -3.33 -6.73
C LEU A 48 9.45 -2.03 -6.79
N PHE A 49 8.20 -2.07 -7.25
CA PHE A 49 7.35 -0.89 -7.36
C PHE A 49 7.05 -0.24 -6.01
N VAL A 50 6.65 -1.04 -5.02
CA VAL A 50 6.37 -0.57 -3.65
C VAL A 50 7.64 -0.02 -3.02
N GLY A 51 8.77 -0.71 -3.16
CA GLY A 51 10.05 -0.23 -2.65
C GLY A 51 10.49 1.10 -3.27
N ASP A 52 10.22 1.30 -4.56
CA ASP A 52 10.54 2.57 -5.24
C ASP A 52 9.59 3.70 -4.83
N ALA A 53 8.31 3.41 -4.59
CA ALA A 53 7.35 4.37 -4.04
C ALA A 53 7.72 4.78 -2.61
N PHE A 54 8.09 3.81 -1.77
CA PHE A 54 8.51 4.05 -0.39
C PHE A 54 9.78 4.92 -0.35
N ARG A 55 10.77 4.61 -1.19
CA ARG A 55 11.98 5.42 -1.31
C ARG A 55 11.67 6.87 -1.73
N LYS A 56 10.78 7.06 -2.70
CA LYS A 56 10.38 8.39 -3.19
C LYS A 56 9.63 9.22 -2.14
N CYS A 57 8.88 8.56 -1.27
CA CYS A 57 8.13 9.18 -0.17
C CYS A 57 8.88 9.14 1.17
N ASN A 58 10.19 8.87 1.15
CA ASN A 58 11.06 8.80 2.33
C ASN A 58 10.52 7.88 3.45
N VAL A 59 9.87 6.78 3.07
CA VAL A 59 9.32 5.77 3.99
C VAL A 59 10.41 4.79 4.37
N ASP A 60 10.74 4.72 5.66
CA ASP A 60 11.55 3.62 6.20
C ASP A 60 10.68 2.36 6.32
N ILE A 61 11.03 1.30 5.61
CA ILE A 61 10.32 0.01 5.67
C ILE A 61 10.32 -0.60 7.08
N LYS A 62 11.37 -0.34 7.88
CA LYS A 62 11.48 -0.87 9.24
C LYS A 62 10.67 -0.06 10.25
N ASN A 63 10.44 1.21 9.95
CA ASN A 63 9.71 2.13 10.81
C ASN A 63 8.95 3.16 9.97
N PRO A 64 7.89 2.74 9.27
CA PRO A 64 7.19 3.59 8.34
C PRO A 64 6.31 4.56 9.11
N THR A 65 6.30 5.81 8.66
CA THR A 65 5.40 6.82 9.21
C THR A 65 4.02 6.72 8.57
N LYS A 66 2.96 7.08 9.30
CA LYS A 66 1.60 7.09 8.72
C LYS A 66 1.52 8.03 7.53
N GLU A 67 2.11 9.21 7.66
CA GLU A 67 2.14 10.22 6.61
C GLU A 67 2.86 9.71 5.36
N GLY A 68 4.06 9.14 5.52
CA GLY A 68 4.84 8.61 4.40
C GLY A 68 4.12 7.48 3.67
N LEU A 69 3.43 6.59 4.40
CA LEU A 69 2.64 5.52 3.77
C LEU A 69 1.43 6.08 3.00
N LYS A 70 0.77 7.13 3.51
CA LYS A 70 -0.33 7.82 2.80
C LYS A 70 0.15 8.44 1.50
N GLU A 71 1.31 9.09 1.52
CA GLU A 71 1.93 9.66 0.31
C GLU A 71 2.31 8.57 -0.70
N ALA A 72 2.97 7.51 -0.25
CA ALA A 72 3.36 6.38 -1.10
C ALA A 72 2.14 5.74 -1.75
N MET A 73 1.05 5.52 -1.00
CA MET A 73 -0.22 5.08 -1.54
C MET A 73 -0.79 6.06 -2.57
N GLY A 74 -0.75 7.37 -2.29
CA GLY A 74 -1.18 8.39 -3.24
C GLY A 74 -0.45 8.29 -4.57
N LEU A 75 0.88 8.09 -4.54
CA LEU A 75 1.68 7.89 -5.73
C LEU A 75 1.29 6.61 -6.49
N CYS A 76 1.11 5.50 -5.77
CA CYS A 76 0.61 4.26 -6.36
C CYS A 76 -0.73 4.47 -7.07
N ARG A 77 -1.62 5.31 -6.52
CA ARG A 77 -2.97 5.55 -7.05
C ARG A 77 -2.89 6.26 -8.38
N ILE A 78 -2.07 7.31 -8.41
CA ILE A 78 -1.83 8.12 -9.60
C ILE A 78 -1.23 7.24 -10.70
N ASN A 79 -0.28 6.38 -10.38
CA ASN A 79 0.34 5.48 -11.35
C ASN A 79 -0.65 4.47 -11.90
N THR A 80 -1.48 3.84 -11.06
CA THR A 80 -2.53 2.92 -11.52
C THR A 80 -3.54 3.62 -12.43
N LYS A 81 -3.96 4.86 -12.08
CA LYS A 81 -4.84 5.66 -12.94
C LYS A 81 -4.22 5.99 -14.29
N LYS A 82 -2.94 6.38 -14.32
CA LYS A 82 -2.21 6.66 -15.56
C LYS A 82 -2.11 5.43 -16.46
N MET A 83 -1.93 4.25 -15.85
CA MET A 83 -1.77 3.00 -16.57
C MET A 83 -3.08 2.43 -17.13
N LEU A 84 -4.16 2.47 -16.35
CA LEU A 84 -5.43 1.80 -16.70
C LEU A 84 -6.53 2.76 -17.17
N GLY A 85 -6.34 4.07 -17.01
CA GLY A 85 -7.38 5.06 -17.30
C GLY A 85 -8.67 4.78 -16.51
N PRO A 86 -9.85 4.79 -17.15
CA PRO A 86 -11.13 4.53 -16.50
C PRO A 86 -11.24 3.14 -15.84
N MET A 87 -10.49 2.15 -16.32
CA MET A 87 -10.51 0.79 -15.74
C MET A 87 -9.86 0.74 -14.34
N ALA A 88 -9.13 1.79 -13.95
CA ALA A 88 -8.47 1.87 -12.66
C ALA A 88 -9.46 1.99 -11.48
N ASP A 89 -10.59 2.66 -11.68
CA ASP A 89 -11.48 3.08 -10.59
C ASP A 89 -12.04 1.92 -9.74
N PRO A 90 -12.55 0.81 -10.29
CA PRO A 90 -13.02 -0.30 -9.46
C PRO A 90 -11.89 -0.96 -8.65
N ILE A 91 -10.70 -1.11 -9.25
CA ILE A 91 -9.52 -1.69 -8.59
C ILE A 91 -9.04 -0.77 -7.47
N ILE A 92 -8.92 0.53 -7.74
CA ILE A 92 -8.52 1.53 -6.75
C ILE A 92 -9.52 1.54 -5.60
N LYS A 93 -10.82 1.61 -5.87
CA LYS A 93 -11.85 1.66 -4.81
C LYS A 93 -11.76 0.46 -3.86
N LYS A 94 -11.54 -0.74 -4.41
CA LYS A 94 -11.42 -1.97 -3.62
C LYS A 94 -10.17 -1.95 -2.75
N HIS A 95 -8.99 -1.82 -3.35
CA HIS A 95 -7.72 -2.03 -2.65
C HIS A 95 -7.29 -0.84 -1.79
N TYR A 96 -7.67 0.39 -2.14
CA TYR A 96 -7.30 1.57 -1.35
C TYR A 96 -8.02 1.63 -0.01
N ALA A 97 -9.26 1.13 0.06
CA ALA A 97 -9.99 1.08 1.33
C ALA A 97 -9.27 0.17 2.33
N GLU A 98 -8.87 -1.03 1.89
CA GLU A 98 -8.11 -1.99 2.70
C GLU A 98 -6.76 -1.42 3.15
N MET A 99 -6.00 -0.83 2.22
CA MET A 99 -4.70 -0.24 2.54
C MET A 99 -4.83 0.96 3.50
N SER A 100 -5.87 1.79 3.34
CA SER A 100 -6.14 2.90 4.26
C SER A 100 -6.44 2.40 5.66
N GLU A 101 -7.24 1.34 5.80
CA GLU A 101 -7.53 0.74 7.11
C GLU A 101 -6.26 0.21 7.79
N ILE A 102 -5.33 -0.34 7.03
CA ILE A 102 -4.03 -0.80 7.56
C ILE A 102 -3.23 0.39 8.12
N ILE A 103 -3.15 1.49 7.37
CA ILE A 103 -2.40 2.68 7.80
C ILE A 103 -3.03 3.32 9.04
N GLU A 104 -4.36 3.43 9.10
CA GLU A 104 -5.03 4.04 10.25
C GLU A 104 -4.80 3.24 11.55
N LYS A 105 -4.48 1.94 11.45
CA LYS A 105 -4.14 1.06 12.59
C LYS A 105 -2.68 1.12 13.02
N LEU A 106 -1.81 1.84 12.32
CA LEU A 106 -0.47 2.10 12.84
C LEU A 106 -0.56 3.00 14.10
N PRO A 107 0.44 2.98 14.99
CA PRO A 107 0.59 4.04 15.99
C PRO A 107 0.87 5.39 15.28
N ASP A 108 0.46 6.50 15.90
CA ASP A 108 0.82 7.83 15.39
C ASP A 108 2.33 8.08 15.63
N ASP A 109 2.99 8.81 14.74
CA ASP A 109 4.45 9.06 14.76
C ASP A 109 4.98 9.81 16.01
N GLY A 110 4.09 10.12 16.96
CA GLY A 110 4.33 10.82 18.22
C GLY A 110 4.21 9.97 19.48
N ASP A 111 3.82 8.69 19.41
CA ASP A 111 3.85 7.76 20.55
C ASP A 111 5.23 7.07 20.61
N LYS A 112 6.31 7.87 20.69
CA LYS A 112 7.54 7.36 21.31
C LYS A 112 7.34 7.57 22.80
N ASP A 113 7.03 6.51 23.54
CA ASP A 113 7.13 6.53 24.99
C ASP A 113 8.53 7.05 25.38
N ASP A 114 8.57 8.24 25.98
CA ASP A 114 9.69 8.76 26.78
C ASP A 114 9.88 7.89 28.05
#